data_AF-A0A382FIC5-F1
#
_entry.id   AF-A0A382FIC5-F1
#
_cell.length_a   1.000
_cell.length_b   1.000
_cell.length_c   1.000
_cell.angle_alpha   90.00
_cell.angle_beta   90.00
_cell.angle_gamma   90.00
#
_symmetry.space_group_name_H-M   'P 1'
#
loop_
_entity.id
_entity.type
_entity.pdbx_description
1 polymer ?
#
loop_
_entity_poly.entity_id
_entity_poly.type
_entity_poly.pdbx_seq_one_letter_code
_entity_poly.pdbx_strand_id
1 'polypeptide(L)'
;MGWAKDANIYSVKVNGLEGSGDSGTGIAISNCFDVIKLWHRNKPIDPDTGYKRPTIVNMSWGYGGTRSGTTVSSGVYRASSWTFGDAGYNSETELYANAGIIFPYYFGVRRINVRVNSVDTDLQELIDEGVHVCIAAGNSYAYIAADSDADWSNSADFNTGFQEFYHRGSSPYDTEAHMVGNMDITYKNGIEHKAQSSCTGPGVDINAPGTEIISASSNDNPSGTNDIAASVGRVAHPLNGSQYLMKISGTSMASPNVCGLLATILEANSGMTPAELKTWSHNNATQDTLYDDATDAWDDDESIQGGPNRIFYTPFVSGQSYKTNNVNLKGGSGFKLKNK
;
A
#
# COMPACT_ATOMS: atom_id res chain seq x y z
N MET A 1 8.37 19.38 0.87
CA MET A 1 9.03 18.06 0.70
C MET A 1 8.14 17.19 -0.19
N GLY A 2 8.61 16.02 -0.61
CA GLY A 2 7.83 15.11 -1.45
C GLY A 2 8.18 15.18 -2.94
N TRP A 3 7.70 14.18 -3.68
CA TRP A 3 7.98 13.95 -5.10
C TRP A 3 7.34 15.00 -6.01
N ALA A 4 6.01 15.07 -6.03
CA ALA A 4 5.24 15.98 -6.87
C ALA A 4 4.89 17.28 -6.12
N LYS A 5 5.88 18.18 -5.99
CA LYS A 5 5.78 19.40 -5.17
C LYS A 5 4.69 20.38 -5.63
N ASP A 6 4.35 20.37 -6.91
CA ASP A 6 3.36 21.26 -7.53
C ASP A 6 2.03 20.56 -7.83
N ALA A 7 1.80 19.36 -7.26
CA ALA A 7 0.54 18.66 -7.41
C ALA A 7 -0.59 19.35 -6.63
N ASN A 8 -1.79 19.37 -7.22
CA ASN A 8 -3.01 19.75 -6.51
C ASN A 8 -3.45 18.57 -5.62
N ILE A 9 -3.28 18.72 -4.31
CA ILE A 9 -3.62 17.68 -3.33
C ILE A 9 -4.99 17.99 -2.72
N TYR A 10 -5.88 17.01 -2.77
CA TYR A 10 -7.21 17.05 -2.16
C TYR A 10 -7.29 15.94 -1.10
N SER A 11 -7.92 16.24 0.03
CA SER A 11 -8.11 15.28 1.13
C SER A 11 -9.59 14.91 1.28
N VAL A 12 -9.89 13.60 1.26
CA VAL A 12 -11.21 13.06 1.59
C VAL A 12 -11.14 12.42 2.96
N LYS A 13 -11.89 12.96 3.92
CA LYS A 13 -12.03 12.36 5.25
C LYS A 13 -13.05 11.23 5.16
N VAL A 14 -12.60 9.99 5.36
CA VAL A 14 -13.44 8.79 5.31
C VAL A 14 -13.99 8.49 6.70
N ASN A 15 -15.28 8.16 6.78
CA ASN A 15 -15.93 7.77 8.03
C ASN A 15 -15.32 6.49 8.61
N GLY A 16 -14.98 6.49 9.89
CA GLY A 16 -14.34 5.40 10.62
C GLY A 16 -12.82 5.53 10.75
N LEU A 17 -12.21 6.54 10.13
CA LEU A 17 -10.78 6.85 10.22
C LEU A 17 -10.48 8.10 11.06
N GLU A 18 -11.47 8.60 11.81
CA GLU A 18 -11.32 9.76 12.67
C GLU A 18 -10.36 9.50 13.84
N GLY A 19 -9.53 10.50 14.13
CA GLY A 19 -8.71 10.53 15.34
C GLY A 19 -9.54 10.85 16.58
N SER A 20 -8.95 10.60 17.76
CA SER A 20 -9.56 11.04 19.01
C SER A 20 -9.66 12.57 19.04
N GLY A 21 -10.88 13.10 19.21
CA GLY A 21 -11.11 14.55 19.26
C GLY A 21 -11.47 15.20 17.92
N ASP A 22 -11.53 14.42 16.83
CA ASP A 22 -12.02 14.89 15.55
C ASP A 22 -13.48 15.37 15.63
N SER A 23 -13.75 16.56 15.11
CA SER A 23 -15.11 17.07 14.97
C SER A 23 -15.75 16.64 13.63
N GLY A 24 -17.07 16.42 13.66
CA GLY A 24 -17.82 15.91 12.50
C GLY A 24 -17.51 14.46 12.16
N THR A 25 -18.25 13.92 11.21
CA THR A 25 -18.05 12.57 10.68
C THR A 25 -17.55 12.68 9.24
N GLY A 26 -16.62 11.81 8.86
CA GLY A 26 -16.15 11.69 7.48
C GLY A 26 -17.27 11.30 6.51
N ILE A 27 -16.95 11.32 5.21
CA ILE A 27 -17.83 10.82 4.17
C ILE A 27 -18.04 9.32 4.41
N ALA A 28 -19.30 8.89 4.42
CA ALA A 28 -19.65 7.48 4.57
C ALA A 28 -18.90 6.61 3.55
N ILE A 29 -18.48 5.41 3.95
CA ILE A 29 -17.74 4.48 3.08
C ILE A 29 -18.49 4.24 1.76
N SER A 30 -19.81 4.08 1.82
CA SER A 30 -20.68 3.89 0.65
C SER A 30 -20.65 5.04 -0.36
N ASN A 31 -20.10 6.20 0.01
CA ASN A 31 -20.12 7.41 -0.81
C ASN A 31 -18.70 7.96 -1.09
N CYS A 32 -17.67 7.51 -0.36
CA CYS A 32 -16.35 8.16 -0.43
C CYS A 32 -15.66 7.93 -1.78
N PHE A 33 -15.81 6.74 -2.37
CA PHE A 33 -15.34 6.44 -3.73
C PHE A 33 -16.16 7.20 -4.79
N ASP A 34 -17.49 7.22 -4.64
CA ASP A 34 -18.39 7.93 -5.55
C ASP A 34 -18.11 9.42 -5.65
N VAL A 35 -17.81 10.09 -4.53
CA VAL A 35 -17.45 11.51 -4.54
C VAL A 35 -16.19 11.74 -5.38
N ILE A 36 -15.18 10.86 -5.27
CA ILE A 36 -13.95 10.96 -6.05
C ILE A 36 -14.24 10.68 -7.53
N LYS A 37 -15.02 9.65 -7.83
CA LYS A 37 -15.42 9.24 -9.19
C LYS A 37 -16.17 10.37 -9.90
N LEU A 38 -17.20 10.92 -9.26
CA LEU A 38 -17.98 12.03 -9.80
C LEU A 38 -17.15 13.30 -9.93
N TRP A 39 -16.27 13.59 -8.97
CA TRP A 39 -15.35 14.72 -9.10
C TRP A 39 -14.42 14.54 -10.29
N HIS A 40 -13.76 13.37 -10.42
CA HIS A 40 -12.86 13.06 -11.53
C HIS A 40 -13.56 13.24 -12.89
N ARG A 41 -14.76 12.67 -13.03
CA ARG A 41 -15.58 12.77 -14.24
C ARG A 41 -15.89 14.22 -14.63
N ASN A 42 -16.19 15.08 -13.65
CA ASN A 42 -16.63 16.46 -13.90
C ASN A 42 -15.49 17.47 -13.98
N LYS A 43 -14.22 17.06 -13.83
CA LYS A 43 -13.10 17.99 -13.99
C LYS A 43 -13.09 18.61 -15.39
N PRO A 44 -12.85 19.93 -15.49
CA PRO A 44 -12.65 20.56 -16.78
C PRO A 44 -11.38 20.03 -17.45
N ILE A 45 -11.33 20.15 -18.77
CA ILE A 45 -10.10 19.96 -19.52
C ILE A 45 -9.13 21.09 -19.12
N ASP A 46 -7.90 20.72 -18.79
CA ASP A 46 -6.84 21.67 -18.49
C ASP A 46 -6.43 22.37 -19.81
N PRO A 47 -6.56 23.70 -19.92
CA PRO A 47 -6.26 24.41 -21.16
C PRO A 47 -4.79 24.33 -21.56
N ASP A 48 -3.87 24.08 -20.63
CA ASP A 48 -2.43 24.03 -20.91
C ASP A 48 -2.01 22.68 -21.50
N THR A 49 -2.73 21.60 -21.18
CA THR A 49 -2.39 20.24 -21.62
C THR A 49 -3.35 19.67 -22.66
N GLY A 50 -4.59 20.19 -22.72
CA GLY A 50 -5.65 19.64 -23.57
C GLY A 50 -6.29 18.35 -23.03
N TYR A 51 -5.90 17.90 -21.83
CA TYR A 51 -6.47 16.72 -21.16
C TYR A 51 -7.12 17.12 -19.83
N LYS A 52 -8.07 16.31 -19.34
CA LYS A 52 -8.43 16.39 -17.92
C LYS A 52 -7.18 16.03 -17.13
N ARG A 53 -6.82 16.84 -16.13
CA ARG A 53 -5.70 16.50 -15.24
C ARG A 53 -5.92 15.08 -14.69
N PRO A 54 -4.94 14.18 -14.67
CA PRO A 54 -5.11 12.85 -14.09
C PRO A 54 -5.52 12.92 -12.61
N THR A 55 -6.20 11.89 -12.10
CA THR A 55 -6.38 11.70 -10.65
C THR A 55 -5.61 10.47 -10.23
N ILE A 56 -4.72 10.61 -9.25
CA ILE A 56 -4.15 9.48 -8.53
C ILE A 56 -4.54 9.59 -7.05
N VAL A 57 -5.01 8.48 -6.48
CA VAL A 57 -5.51 8.40 -5.10
C VAL A 57 -4.59 7.50 -4.30
N ASN A 58 -4.14 7.99 -3.15
CA ASN A 58 -3.45 7.18 -2.16
C ASN A 58 -4.43 6.76 -1.04
N MET A 59 -4.54 5.47 -0.80
CA MET A 59 -5.35 4.86 0.25
C MET A 59 -4.42 4.20 1.28
N SER A 60 -3.95 4.99 2.25
CA SER A 60 -3.11 4.50 3.36
C SER A 60 -3.94 3.94 4.53
N TRP A 61 -4.95 3.14 4.23
CA TRP A 61 -5.89 2.55 5.20
C TRP A 61 -6.37 1.17 4.73
N GLY A 62 -6.87 0.36 5.65
CA GLY A 62 -7.45 -0.94 5.34
C GLY A 62 -8.30 -1.50 6.47
N TYR A 63 -9.16 -2.46 6.15
CA TYR A 63 -10.00 -3.16 7.11
C TYR A 63 -9.23 -4.22 7.90
N GLY A 64 -9.46 -4.25 9.21
CA GLY A 64 -8.93 -5.29 10.08
C GLY A 64 -9.94 -5.71 11.14
N GLY A 65 -9.88 -6.97 11.54
CA GLY A 65 -10.70 -7.54 12.60
C GLY A 65 -9.84 -7.96 13.79
N THR A 66 -10.27 -7.62 15.00
CA THR A 66 -9.67 -8.16 16.22
C THR A 66 -10.29 -9.51 16.57
N ARG A 67 -9.46 -10.50 16.89
CA ARG A 67 -9.87 -11.80 17.42
C ARG A 67 -9.24 -11.96 18.80
N SER A 68 -10.11 -11.93 19.82
CA SER A 68 -9.72 -11.95 21.24
C SER A 68 -9.65 -13.35 21.84
N GLY A 69 -10.01 -14.39 21.06
CA GLY A 69 -9.83 -15.78 21.47
C GLY A 69 -8.34 -16.10 21.60
N THR A 70 -7.96 -16.76 22.70
CA THR A 70 -6.57 -17.09 22.99
C THR A 70 -6.01 -18.21 22.11
N THR A 71 -6.88 -18.92 21.39
CA THR A 71 -6.51 -20.13 20.64
C THR A 71 -7.39 -20.25 19.40
N VAL A 72 -6.76 -20.46 18.24
CA VAL A 72 -7.42 -20.84 16.99
C VAL A 72 -7.93 -22.28 17.15
N SER A 73 -9.17 -22.59 16.76
CA SER A 73 -9.78 -23.89 17.07
C SER A 73 -9.46 -24.96 16.01
N SER A 74 -9.51 -24.59 14.73
CA SER A 74 -9.34 -25.49 13.60
C SER A 74 -9.11 -24.70 12.31
N GLY A 75 -8.76 -25.38 11.23
CA GLY A 75 -8.68 -24.76 9.92
C GLY A 75 -8.54 -25.72 8.76
N VAL A 76 -8.34 -25.13 7.59
CA VAL A 76 -7.99 -25.80 6.34
C VAL A 76 -6.77 -25.09 5.78
N TYR A 77 -5.69 -25.84 5.59
CA TYR A 77 -4.46 -25.38 4.93
C TYR A 77 -4.25 -26.22 3.67
N ARG A 78 -4.27 -25.59 2.50
CA ARG A 78 -4.09 -26.24 1.18
C ARG A 78 -4.97 -27.50 1.02
N ALA A 79 -6.27 -27.32 1.23
CA ALA A 79 -7.31 -28.35 1.21
C ALA A 79 -7.19 -29.45 2.28
N SER A 80 -6.21 -29.38 3.19
CA SER A 80 -6.07 -30.31 4.32
C SER A 80 -6.65 -29.69 5.60
N SER A 81 -7.61 -30.38 6.23
CA SER A 81 -8.16 -29.95 7.51
C SER A 81 -7.21 -30.26 8.66
N TRP A 82 -7.19 -29.39 9.67
CA TRP A 82 -6.45 -29.57 10.91
C TRP A 82 -7.29 -29.04 12.09
N THR A 83 -7.05 -29.58 13.28
CA THR A 83 -7.61 -29.10 14.54
C THR A 83 -6.46 -28.68 15.46
N PHE A 84 -6.68 -27.67 16.29
CA PHE A 84 -5.68 -27.27 17.25
C PHE A 84 -5.35 -28.42 18.20
N GLY A 85 -4.05 -28.71 18.36
CA GLY A 85 -3.55 -29.87 19.08
C GLY A 85 -3.12 -31.04 18.18
N ASP A 86 -3.43 -31.00 16.88
CA ASP A 86 -2.83 -31.91 15.90
C ASP A 86 -1.31 -31.69 15.82
N ALA A 87 -0.57 -32.71 15.38
CA ALA A 87 0.88 -32.59 15.16
C ALA A 87 1.16 -31.49 14.12
N GLY A 88 1.95 -30.46 14.50
CA GLY A 88 2.23 -29.29 13.66
C GLY A 88 1.21 -28.15 13.80
N TYR A 89 0.23 -28.27 14.69
CA TYR A 89 -0.79 -27.24 14.97
C TYR A 89 -1.09 -27.11 16.47
N ASN A 90 -0.12 -27.40 17.35
CA ASN A 90 -0.33 -27.47 18.81
C ASN A 90 0.07 -26.19 19.57
N SER A 91 0.62 -25.20 18.87
CA SER A 91 1.11 -23.94 19.45
C SER A 91 1.04 -22.80 18.43
N GLU A 92 1.08 -21.56 18.91
CA GLU A 92 1.11 -20.37 18.02
C GLU A 92 2.33 -20.36 17.09
N THR A 93 3.48 -20.81 17.58
CA THR A 93 4.69 -20.96 16.74
C THR A 93 4.46 -21.98 15.62
N GLU A 94 3.85 -23.12 15.92
CA GLU A 94 3.55 -24.14 14.90
C GLU A 94 2.47 -23.66 13.92
N LEU A 95 1.43 -22.98 14.39
CA LEU A 95 0.40 -22.39 13.52
C LEU A 95 0.99 -21.39 12.54
N TYR A 96 1.93 -20.55 12.99
CA TYR A 96 2.62 -19.60 12.12
C TYR A 96 3.54 -20.33 11.14
N ALA A 97 4.44 -21.18 11.64
CA ALA A 97 5.45 -21.86 10.83
C ALA A 97 4.90 -22.88 9.83
N ASN A 98 3.72 -23.47 10.09
CA ASN A 98 3.16 -24.52 9.22
C ASN A 98 1.96 -24.06 8.40
N ALA A 99 1.29 -22.97 8.78
CA ALA A 99 0.08 -22.50 8.10
C ALA A 99 0.05 -20.99 7.82
N GLY A 100 1.09 -20.23 8.18
CA GLY A 100 1.10 -18.78 8.00
C GLY A 100 0.03 -18.05 8.81
N ILE A 101 -0.42 -18.65 9.92
CA ILE A 101 -1.40 -18.04 10.82
C ILE A 101 -0.66 -17.13 11.80
N ILE A 102 -0.84 -15.83 11.63
CA ILE A 102 -0.11 -14.79 12.36
C ILE A 102 -0.40 -14.89 13.85
N PHE A 103 0.64 -14.74 14.66
CA PHE A 103 0.55 -14.73 16.12
C PHE A 103 -0.24 -13.50 16.65
N PRO A 104 -0.69 -13.52 17.92
CA PRO A 104 -1.33 -12.36 18.58
C PRO A 104 -0.36 -11.18 18.78
N TYR A 105 -0.09 -10.39 17.73
CA TYR A 105 0.92 -9.33 17.72
C TYR A 105 0.44 -7.98 18.27
N TYR A 106 -0.88 -7.78 18.43
CA TYR A 106 -1.46 -6.49 18.80
C TYR A 106 -1.98 -6.54 20.23
N PHE A 107 -1.18 -6.14 21.22
CA PHE A 107 -1.56 -6.14 22.64
C PHE A 107 -2.15 -7.49 23.14
N GLY A 108 -1.59 -8.60 22.67
CA GLY A 108 -2.03 -9.95 23.04
C GLY A 108 -3.30 -10.42 22.33
N VAL A 109 -3.83 -9.65 21.37
CA VAL A 109 -4.90 -10.08 20.47
C VAL A 109 -4.38 -10.24 19.05
N ARG A 110 -5.06 -11.09 18.27
CA ARG A 110 -4.76 -11.27 16.85
C ARG A 110 -5.54 -10.25 16.04
N ARG A 111 -4.84 -9.55 15.15
CA ARG A 111 -5.46 -8.75 14.10
C ARG A 111 -5.35 -9.49 12.78
N ILE A 112 -6.47 -9.64 12.10
CA ILE A 112 -6.54 -10.26 10.78
C ILE A 112 -7.03 -9.26 9.76
N ASN A 113 -6.51 -9.37 8.54
CA ASN A 113 -6.98 -8.58 7.40
C ASN A 113 -8.42 -8.99 7.05
N VAL A 114 -9.25 -8.03 6.68
CA VAL A 114 -10.67 -8.26 6.35
C VAL A 114 -10.97 -7.75 4.95
N ARG A 115 -11.68 -8.55 4.16
CA ARG A 115 -12.21 -8.17 2.85
C ARG A 115 -13.68 -7.75 2.96
N VAL A 116 -14.02 -6.67 2.28
CA VAL A 116 -15.37 -6.09 2.23
C VAL A 116 -15.73 -5.92 0.76
N ASN A 117 -16.53 -6.84 0.23
CA ASN A 117 -16.83 -6.91 -1.20
C ASN A 117 -17.35 -5.59 -1.78
N SER A 118 -18.22 -4.86 -1.07
CA SER A 118 -18.74 -3.59 -1.57
C SER A 118 -17.64 -2.54 -1.75
N VAL A 119 -16.62 -2.52 -0.88
CA VAL A 119 -15.50 -1.58 -0.97
C VAL A 119 -14.59 -1.92 -2.15
N ASP A 120 -14.34 -3.21 -2.37
CA ASP A 120 -13.55 -3.66 -3.52
C ASP A 120 -14.28 -3.39 -4.84
N THR A 121 -15.62 -3.56 -4.87
CA THR A 121 -16.44 -3.15 -6.03
C THR A 121 -16.35 -1.64 -6.28
N ASP A 122 -16.49 -0.81 -5.25
CA ASP A 122 -16.41 0.65 -5.38
C ASP A 122 -15.01 1.11 -5.86
N LEU A 123 -13.96 0.39 -5.46
CA LEU A 123 -12.60 0.59 -5.92
C LEU A 123 -12.44 0.23 -7.40
N GLN A 124 -12.96 -0.93 -7.84
CA GLN A 124 -12.94 -1.32 -9.25
C GLN A 124 -13.65 -0.26 -10.10
N GLU A 125 -14.84 0.21 -9.70
CA GLU A 125 -15.57 1.26 -10.42
C GLU A 125 -14.79 2.59 -10.48
N LEU A 126 -13.99 2.89 -9.45
CA LEU A 126 -13.12 4.06 -9.43
C LEU A 126 -11.98 3.93 -10.46
N ILE A 127 -11.37 2.75 -10.55
CA ILE A 127 -10.31 2.45 -11.52
C ILE A 127 -10.87 2.47 -12.95
N ASP A 128 -12.05 1.90 -13.17
CA ASP A 128 -12.74 1.88 -14.46
C ASP A 128 -13.06 3.28 -15.00
N GLU A 129 -13.27 4.26 -14.11
CA GLU A 129 -13.44 5.68 -14.49
C GLU A 129 -12.12 6.35 -14.93
N GLY A 130 -10.98 5.66 -14.80
CA GLY A 130 -9.65 6.15 -15.16
C GLY A 130 -8.88 6.78 -14.01
N VAL A 131 -9.29 6.55 -12.76
CA VAL A 131 -8.55 7.01 -11.57
C VAL A 131 -7.45 6.02 -11.23
N HIS A 132 -6.22 6.50 -11.08
CA HIS A 132 -5.10 5.68 -10.64
C HIS A 132 -5.14 5.50 -9.12
N VAL A 133 -4.80 4.32 -8.61
CA VAL A 133 -4.87 4.04 -7.17
C VAL A 133 -3.58 3.41 -6.66
N CYS A 134 -3.11 3.91 -5.51
CA CYS A 134 -2.09 3.29 -4.66
C CYS A 134 -2.69 2.97 -3.31
N ILE A 135 -2.43 1.77 -2.80
CA ILE A 135 -3.00 1.25 -1.55
C ILE A 135 -1.85 0.72 -0.70
N ALA A 136 -1.84 1.04 0.59
CA ALA A 136 -0.88 0.44 1.52
C ALA A 136 -1.17 -1.06 1.68
N ALA A 137 -0.17 -1.92 1.49
CA ALA A 137 -0.36 -3.38 1.61
C ALA A 137 -0.73 -3.84 3.03
N GLY A 138 -0.44 -3.01 4.05
CA GLY A 138 -0.74 -3.28 5.45
C GLY A 138 0.51 -3.57 6.29
N ASN A 139 0.38 -3.40 7.61
CA ASN A 139 1.45 -3.59 8.59
C ASN A 139 1.07 -4.71 9.58
N SER A 140 0.68 -5.87 9.06
CA SER A 140 0.14 -6.98 9.85
C SER A 140 0.95 -8.27 9.74
N TYR A 141 2.13 -8.25 9.13
CA TYR A 141 2.95 -9.45 8.83
C TYR A 141 2.28 -10.44 7.87
N ALA A 142 1.09 -10.12 7.35
CA ALA A 142 0.26 -11.07 6.65
C ALA A 142 0.79 -11.39 5.25
N TYR A 143 0.77 -12.67 4.90
CA TYR A 143 0.82 -13.10 3.52
C TYR A 143 -0.48 -12.73 2.81
N ILE A 144 -0.34 -12.19 1.60
CA ILE A 144 -1.44 -11.86 0.71
C ILE A 144 -1.30 -12.74 -0.52
N ALA A 145 -2.12 -13.79 -0.57
CA ALA A 145 -2.25 -14.70 -1.69
C ALA A 145 -2.90 -14.00 -2.90
N ALA A 146 -2.47 -14.39 -4.10
CA ALA A 146 -3.22 -14.11 -5.32
C ALA A 146 -4.35 -15.14 -5.49
N ASP A 147 -5.38 -14.85 -6.28
CA ASP A 147 -6.53 -15.76 -6.49
C ASP A 147 -6.14 -17.16 -7.01
N SER A 148 -5.02 -17.25 -7.72
CA SER A 148 -4.48 -18.52 -8.26
C SER A 148 -3.54 -19.26 -7.31
N ASP A 149 -3.22 -18.67 -6.16
CA ASP A 149 -2.31 -19.22 -5.16
C ASP A 149 -2.96 -20.39 -4.41
N ALA A 150 -2.18 -21.42 -4.08
CA ALA A 150 -2.63 -22.54 -3.27
C ALA A 150 -3.14 -22.12 -1.89
N ASP A 151 -2.64 -20.98 -1.39
CA ASP A 151 -2.97 -20.43 -0.08
C ASP A 151 -4.21 -19.50 -0.09
N TRP A 152 -4.76 -19.17 -1.27
CA TRP A 152 -5.94 -18.31 -1.41
C TRP A 152 -7.17 -18.78 -0.61
N SER A 153 -7.30 -20.10 -0.46
CA SER A 153 -8.44 -20.75 0.21
C SER A 153 -8.11 -21.21 1.63
N ASN A 154 -6.93 -20.87 2.15
CA ASN A 154 -6.58 -21.16 3.54
C ASN A 154 -7.54 -20.45 4.48
N SER A 155 -8.08 -21.19 5.43
CA SER A 155 -9.05 -20.66 6.39
C SER A 155 -8.86 -21.22 7.79
N ALA A 156 -9.24 -20.45 8.80
CA ALA A 156 -9.19 -20.88 10.20
C ALA A 156 -10.39 -20.32 10.99
N ASP A 157 -10.86 -21.08 11.98
CA ASP A 157 -11.80 -20.58 12.98
C ASP A 157 -11.01 -19.99 14.14
N PHE A 158 -11.03 -18.65 14.20
CA PHE A 158 -10.36 -17.86 15.24
C PHE A 158 -11.17 -17.80 16.54
N ASN A 159 -11.83 -18.91 16.88
CA ASN A 159 -12.77 -19.04 18.00
C ASN A 159 -14.00 -18.12 17.83
N THR A 160 -14.43 -17.94 16.60
CA THR A 160 -15.62 -17.19 16.21
C THR A 160 -16.78 -18.11 15.82
N GLY A 161 -16.51 -19.41 15.68
CA GLY A 161 -17.49 -20.43 15.31
C GLY A 161 -17.70 -20.54 13.79
N PHE A 162 -16.85 -19.89 13.00
CA PHE A 162 -16.87 -19.95 11.54
C PHE A 162 -15.45 -19.84 10.96
N GLN A 163 -15.26 -20.44 9.78
CA GLN A 163 -14.00 -20.37 9.05
C GLN A 163 -13.83 -19.01 8.40
N GLU A 164 -12.68 -18.37 8.63
CA GLU A 164 -12.30 -17.09 8.02
C GLU A 164 -11.08 -17.27 7.12
N PHE A 165 -11.12 -16.71 5.90
CA PHE A 165 -9.96 -16.71 5.01
C PHE A 165 -8.94 -15.66 5.47
N TYR A 166 -7.71 -16.09 5.76
CA TYR A 166 -6.71 -15.23 6.40
C TYR A 166 -5.58 -14.74 5.48
N HIS A 167 -5.51 -15.27 4.25
CA HIS A 167 -4.49 -14.89 3.26
C HIS A 167 -4.99 -13.99 2.13
N ARG A 168 -6.25 -13.53 2.14
CA ARG A 168 -6.83 -12.74 1.01
C ARG A 168 -6.56 -11.24 1.05
N GLY A 169 -5.67 -10.80 1.93
CA GLY A 169 -5.41 -9.38 2.15
C GLY A 169 -6.59 -8.62 2.75
N SER A 170 -6.48 -7.30 2.75
CA SER A 170 -7.46 -6.38 3.34
C SER A 170 -8.07 -5.49 2.26
N SER A 171 -9.34 -5.14 2.41
CA SER A 171 -9.95 -4.09 1.59
C SER A 171 -9.46 -2.70 2.03
N PRO A 172 -9.39 -1.70 1.12
CA PRO A 172 -9.66 -1.81 -0.31
C PRO A 172 -8.60 -2.66 -1.03
N TYR A 173 -9.02 -3.49 -1.97
CA TYR A 173 -8.10 -4.33 -2.74
C TYR A 173 -8.57 -4.52 -4.17
N ASP A 174 -7.65 -4.31 -5.10
CA ASP A 174 -7.84 -4.57 -6.51
C ASP A 174 -6.49 -4.89 -7.17
N THR A 175 -6.45 -5.89 -8.04
CA THR A 175 -5.24 -6.26 -8.78
C THR A 175 -4.84 -5.25 -9.84
N GLU A 176 -5.65 -4.24 -10.15
CA GLU A 176 -5.33 -3.10 -11.01
C GLU A 176 -4.74 -1.91 -10.24
N ALA A 177 -4.86 -1.90 -8.91
CA ALA A 177 -4.25 -0.89 -8.04
C ALA A 177 -2.77 -1.22 -7.72
N HIS A 178 -1.99 -0.22 -7.32
CA HIS A 178 -0.65 -0.44 -6.78
C HIS A 178 -0.75 -0.80 -5.30
N MET A 179 -0.71 -2.08 -4.97
CA MET A 179 -0.60 -2.56 -3.58
C MET A 179 0.85 -2.40 -3.12
N VAL A 180 1.12 -1.45 -2.22
CA VAL A 180 2.48 -1.01 -1.91
C VAL A 180 2.99 -1.59 -0.60
N GLY A 181 4.01 -2.45 -0.69
CA GLY A 181 4.77 -2.98 0.43
C GLY A 181 5.82 -1.99 0.97
N ASN A 182 6.24 -2.17 2.22
CA ASN A 182 7.21 -1.31 2.88
C ASN A 182 8.58 -1.99 2.96
N MET A 183 9.63 -1.25 2.62
CA MET A 183 11.03 -1.68 2.78
C MET A 183 11.61 -1.27 4.12
N ASP A 184 12.54 -2.07 4.63
CA ASP A 184 13.35 -1.69 5.79
C ASP A 184 14.47 -0.71 5.40
N ILE A 185 15.17 -0.18 6.41
CA ILE A 185 16.40 0.61 6.24
C ILE A 185 17.66 -0.23 6.45
N THR A 186 17.51 -1.47 6.94
CA THR A 186 18.60 -2.44 7.11
C THR A 186 18.75 -3.34 5.89
N TYR A 187 19.77 -4.19 5.91
CA TYR A 187 20.05 -5.18 4.87
C TYR A 187 20.01 -6.58 5.45
N LYS A 188 19.38 -7.51 4.74
CA LYS A 188 19.41 -8.94 5.03
C LYS A 188 20.42 -9.59 4.09
N ASN A 189 21.46 -10.22 4.63
CA ASN A 189 22.52 -10.86 3.83
C ASN A 189 23.14 -9.92 2.75
N GLY A 190 23.17 -8.61 3.02
CA GLY A 190 23.73 -7.60 2.12
C GLY A 190 22.81 -7.17 0.98
N ILE A 191 21.53 -7.57 0.98
CA ILE A 191 20.51 -7.13 0.03
C ILE A 191 19.33 -6.45 0.72
N GLU A 192 18.54 -5.71 -0.04
CA GLU A 192 17.35 -5.00 0.44
C GLU A 192 16.31 -6.01 0.95
N HIS A 193 15.45 -5.62 1.89
CA HIS A 193 14.37 -6.49 2.35
C HIS A 193 13.12 -5.71 2.72
N LYS A 194 11.97 -6.39 2.82
CA LYS A 194 10.77 -5.75 3.33
C LYS A 194 10.97 -5.44 4.82
N ALA A 195 10.32 -4.39 5.29
CA ALA A 195 10.18 -4.15 6.72
C ALA A 195 9.39 -5.32 7.33
N GLN A 196 9.80 -5.77 8.51
CA GLN A 196 9.22 -6.96 9.17
C GLN A 196 7.69 -6.90 9.24
N SER A 197 7.16 -5.75 9.66
CA SER A 197 5.71 -5.52 9.78
C SER A 197 4.93 -5.53 8.46
N SER A 198 5.58 -5.30 7.31
CA SER A 198 4.90 -5.22 6.01
C SER A 198 4.20 -6.53 5.67
N CYS A 199 2.98 -6.44 5.17
CA CYS A 199 2.37 -7.55 4.44
C CYS A 199 3.24 -7.95 3.23
N THR A 200 3.09 -9.20 2.79
CA THR A 200 3.98 -9.85 1.84
C THR A 200 3.22 -10.77 0.87
N GLY A 201 3.93 -11.44 -0.03
CA GLY A 201 3.35 -12.40 -0.98
C GLY A 201 2.86 -11.77 -2.30
N PRO A 202 2.29 -12.58 -3.20
CA PRO A 202 1.95 -12.22 -4.57
C PRO A 202 0.84 -11.18 -4.71
N GLY A 203 0.07 -10.90 -3.66
CA GLY A 203 -0.90 -9.81 -3.61
C GLY A 203 -0.30 -8.43 -3.32
N VAL A 204 0.99 -8.34 -2.97
CA VAL A 204 1.75 -7.08 -3.03
C VAL A 204 2.12 -6.81 -4.48
N ASP A 205 2.02 -5.56 -4.93
CA ASP A 205 2.37 -5.19 -6.29
C ASP A 205 3.81 -4.65 -6.37
N ILE A 206 4.17 -3.69 -5.55
CA ILE A 206 5.48 -3.04 -5.60
C ILE A 206 5.92 -2.64 -4.19
N ASN A 207 7.21 -2.65 -3.92
CA ASN A 207 7.77 -2.24 -2.65
C ASN A 207 8.38 -0.84 -2.72
N ALA A 208 8.32 -0.12 -1.60
CA ALA A 208 8.86 1.22 -1.51
C ALA A 208 9.43 1.55 -0.14
N PRO A 209 10.42 2.47 -0.07
CA PRO A 209 10.77 3.14 1.17
C PRO A 209 9.54 3.65 1.92
N GLY A 210 9.30 3.07 3.08
CA GLY A 210 8.27 3.49 4.02
C GLY A 210 8.74 3.42 5.47
N THR A 211 10.00 3.06 5.74
CA THR A 211 10.58 3.02 7.09
C THR A 211 11.41 4.28 7.35
N GLU A 212 11.17 4.94 8.49
CA GLU A 212 11.78 6.20 8.90
C GLU A 212 11.64 7.35 7.90
N ILE A 213 10.49 7.46 7.25
CA ILE A 213 10.23 8.51 6.26
C ILE A 213 9.94 9.84 6.98
N ILE A 214 10.75 10.85 6.68
CA ILE A 214 10.53 12.21 7.17
C ILE A 214 9.35 12.87 6.45
N SER A 215 8.42 13.43 7.22
CA SER A 215 7.22 14.10 6.71
C SER A 215 6.80 15.26 7.59
N ALA A 216 5.78 16.00 7.14
CA ALA A 216 5.16 17.07 7.92
C ALA A 216 4.51 16.51 9.19
N SER A 217 4.70 17.21 10.31
CA SER A 217 4.01 16.97 11.57
C SER A 217 2.96 18.05 11.78
N SER A 218 1.70 17.67 12.00
CA SER A 218 0.65 18.61 12.41
C SER A 218 0.83 19.08 13.87
N ASN A 219 0.14 20.18 14.22
CA ASN A 219 0.08 20.78 15.56
C ASN A 219 -1.38 20.81 16.07
N ASP A 220 -2.19 19.86 15.63
CA ASP A 220 -3.65 19.93 15.61
C ASP A 220 -4.34 19.42 16.88
N ASN A 221 -3.63 18.80 17.82
CA ASN A 221 -4.23 18.42 19.10
C ASN A 221 -4.16 19.56 20.15
N PRO A 222 -4.99 19.53 21.22
CA PRO A 222 -5.04 20.58 22.24
C PRO A 222 -3.73 20.84 22.99
N SER A 223 -2.77 19.90 22.94
CA SER A 223 -1.44 20.05 23.54
C SER A 223 -0.42 20.72 22.60
N GLY A 224 -0.86 21.16 21.41
CA GLY A 224 -0.01 21.79 20.41
C GLY A 224 0.90 20.81 19.65
N THR A 225 0.67 19.50 19.79
CA THR A 225 1.33 18.42 19.01
C THR A 225 0.28 17.59 18.30
N ASN A 226 0.66 16.55 17.56
CA ASN A 226 -0.25 15.47 17.18
C ASN A 226 0.10 14.20 17.96
N ASP A 227 -0.85 13.27 18.03
CA ASP A 227 -0.76 12.07 18.87
C ASP A 227 0.41 11.16 18.45
N ILE A 228 0.70 11.08 17.15
CA ILE A 228 1.81 10.30 16.64
C ILE A 228 3.15 10.94 17.05
N ALA A 229 3.28 12.25 16.85
CA ALA A 229 4.47 13.01 17.23
C ALA A 229 4.75 12.97 18.75
N ALA A 230 3.74 12.76 19.59
CA ALA A 230 3.95 12.54 21.02
C ALA A 230 4.73 11.25 21.32
N SER A 231 4.68 10.26 20.43
CA SER A 231 5.39 8.98 20.57
C SER A 231 6.74 8.94 19.84
N VAL A 232 6.85 9.54 18.66
CA VAL A 232 8.07 9.47 17.82
C VAL A 232 8.96 10.71 17.90
N GLY A 233 8.47 11.77 18.54
CA GLY A 233 9.13 13.07 18.56
C GLY A 233 9.01 13.82 17.23
N ARG A 234 9.44 15.08 17.24
CA ARG A 234 9.44 15.96 16.06
C ARG A 234 10.49 17.05 16.19
N VAL A 235 10.85 17.66 15.06
CA VAL A 235 11.83 18.75 14.98
C VAL A 235 11.23 19.95 14.26
N ALA A 236 11.69 21.15 14.59
CA ALA A 236 11.30 22.35 13.85
C ALA A 236 11.77 22.27 12.39
N HIS A 237 10.96 22.75 11.47
CA HIS A 237 11.31 22.78 10.06
C HIS A 237 12.44 23.81 9.84
N PRO A 238 13.52 23.46 9.11
CA PRO A 238 14.71 24.31 8.99
C PRO A 238 14.46 25.65 8.30
N LEU A 239 13.42 25.73 7.47
CA LEU A 239 13.00 26.96 6.79
C LEU A 239 11.91 27.76 7.54
N ASN A 240 11.28 27.18 8.54
CA ASN A 240 10.18 27.81 9.27
C ASN A 240 10.01 27.19 10.66
N GLY A 241 10.44 27.90 11.70
CA GLY A 241 10.40 27.42 13.09
C GLY A 241 8.98 27.18 13.65
N SER A 242 7.93 27.66 12.97
CA SER A 242 6.53 27.42 13.36
C SER A 242 5.93 26.14 12.75
N GLN A 243 6.67 25.46 11.87
CA GLN A 243 6.30 24.19 11.26
C GLN A 243 7.20 23.08 11.80
N TYR A 244 6.70 21.84 11.79
CA TYR A 244 7.42 20.70 12.35
C TYR A 244 7.51 19.53 11.37
N LEU A 245 8.56 18.73 11.54
CA LEU A 245 8.82 17.50 10.80
C LEU A 245 8.91 16.33 11.79
N MET A 246 8.45 15.16 11.39
CA MET A 246 8.61 13.91 12.14
C MET A 246 9.00 12.77 11.21
N LYS A 247 9.57 11.69 11.76
CA LYS A 247 9.81 10.44 11.03
C LYS A 247 8.85 9.37 11.52
N ILE A 248 8.19 8.71 10.59
CA ILE A 248 7.29 7.58 10.87
C ILE A 248 7.50 6.47 9.85
N SER A 249 7.03 5.27 10.20
CA SER A 249 7.25 4.06 9.41
C SER A 249 5.94 3.35 9.07
N GLY A 250 5.94 2.62 7.96
CA GLY A 250 4.88 1.69 7.55
C GLY A 250 4.52 1.78 6.07
N THR A 251 3.70 0.84 5.62
CA THR A 251 3.12 0.85 4.26
C THR A 251 2.33 2.13 3.97
N SER A 252 1.77 2.78 5.01
CA SER A 252 1.15 4.10 4.92
C SER A 252 2.10 5.23 4.52
N MET A 253 3.41 5.04 4.66
CA MET A 253 4.49 5.94 4.20
C MET A 253 5.09 5.47 2.87
N ALA A 254 5.10 4.16 2.62
CA ALA A 254 5.53 3.57 1.36
C ALA A 254 4.59 3.95 0.19
N SER A 255 3.28 3.78 0.37
CA SER A 255 2.26 4.03 -0.67
C SER A 255 2.27 5.49 -1.19
N PRO A 256 2.36 6.53 -0.33
CA PRO A 256 2.50 7.91 -0.81
C PRO A 256 3.77 8.20 -1.60
N ASN A 257 4.86 7.46 -1.39
CA ASN A 257 6.06 7.60 -2.22
C ASN A 257 5.80 7.16 -3.66
N VAL A 258 5.12 6.03 -3.84
CA VAL A 258 4.69 5.54 -5.16
C VAL A 258 3.69 6.51 -5.78
N CYS A 259 2.64 6.91 -5.05
CA CYS A 259 1.64 7.87 -5.53
C CYS A 259 2.28 9.20 -5.99
N GLY A 260 3.19 9.75 -5.18
CA GLY A 260 3.87 11.00 -5.47
C GLY A 260 4.79 10.92 -6.69
N LEU A 261 5.51 9.82 -6.87
CA LEU A 261 6.31 9.61 -8.08
C LEU A 261 5.41 9.45 -9.31
N LEU A 262 4.40 8.59 -9.24
CA LEU A 262 3.50 8.35 -10.36
C LEU A 262 2.74 9.61 -10.77
N ALA A 263 2.47 10.54 -9.84
CA ALA A 263 1.94 11.86 -10.18
C ALA A 263 2.86 12.68 -11.09
N THR A 264 4.20 12.58 -10.96
CA THR A 264 5.13 13.29 -11.87
C THR A 264 5.18 12.62 -13.25
N ILE A 265 4.96 11.31 -13.32
CA ILE A 265 4.80 10.59 -14.59
C ILE A 265 3.52 11.03 -15.30
N LEU A 266 2.43 11.15 -14.56
CA LEU A 266 1.15 11.64 -15.06
C LEU A 266 1.18 13.11 -15.48
N GLU A 267 2.06 13.92 -14.89
CA GLU A 267 2.34 15.27 -15.39
C GLU A 267 2.99 15.21 -16.78
N ALA A 268 3.99 14.34 -16.96
CA ALA A 268 4.69 14.17 -18.23
C ALA A 268 3.82 13.51 -19.31
N ASN A 269 2.89 12.64 -18.91
CA ASN A 269 1.98 11.94 -19.82
C ASN A 269 0.57 11.84 -19.20
N SER A 270 -0.22 12.90 -19.37
CA SER A 270 -1.55 13.03 -18.79
C SER A 270 -2.63 12.14 -19.39
N GLY A 271 -2.33 11.42 -20.48
CA GLY A 271 -3.26 10.51 -21.14
C GLY A 271 -3.15 9.06 -20.70
N MET A 272 -2.22 8.70 -19.80
CA MET A 272 -2.03 7.31 -19.40
C MET A 272 -3.25 6.76 -18.66
N THR A 273 -3.69 5.58 -19.04
CA THR A 273 -4.69 4.79 -18.31
C THR A 273 -4.09 4.17 -17.04
N PRO A 274 -4.92 3.72 -16.07
CA PRO A 274 -4.46 2.94 -14.92
C PRO A 274 -3.56 1.77 -15.30
N ALA A 275 -3.95 0.96 -16.29
CA ALA A 275 -3.18 -0.18 -16.76
C ALA A 275 -1.82 0.22 -17.39
N GLU A 276 -1.78 1.29 -18.19
CA GLU A 276 -0.53 1.78 -18.79
C GLU A 276 0.43 2.32 -17.73
N LEU A 277 -0.07 3.07 -16.75
CA LEU A 277 0.76 3.60 -15.66
C LEU A 277 1.31 2.48 -14.78
N LYS A 278 0.48 1.45 -14.50
CA LYS A 278 0.90 0.28 -13.75
C LYS A 278 1.96 -0.52 -14.49
N THR A 279 1.76 -0.78 -15.77
CA THR A 279 2.76 -1.43 -16.64
C THR A 279 4.05 -0.61 -16.69
N TRP A 280 3.96 0.71 -16.82
CA TRP A 280 5.13 1.59 -16.79
C TRP A 280 5.88 1.48 -15.46
N SER A 281 5.17 1.49 -14.34
CA SER A 281 5.75 1.35 -13.00
C SER A 281 6.52 0.05 -12.87
N HIS A 282 5.93 -1.07 -13.30
CA HIS A 282 6.56 -2.38 -13.26
C HIS A 282 7.81 -2.45 -14.14
N ASN A 283 7.75 -1.93 -15.35
CA ASN A 283 8.87 -1.96 -16.29
C ASN A 283 10.04 -1.06 -15.88
N ASN A 284 9.81 -0.07 -15.03
CA ASN A 284 10.83 0.88 -14.57
C ASN A 284 11.25 0.64 -13.11
N ALA A 285 10.65 -0.32 -12.41
CA ALA A 285 11.06 -0.71 -11.07
C ALA A 285 12.44 -1.37 -11.08
N THR A 286 13.21 -1.18 -9.99
CA THR A 286 14.38 -2.02 -9.73
C THR A 286 13.91 -3.43 -9.45
N GLN A 287 14.44 -4.40 -10.18
CA GLN A 287 14.05 -5.81 -10.11
C GLN A 287 15.09 -6.61 -9.33
N ASP A 288 14.64 -7.69 -8.69
CA ASP A 288 15.50 -8.78 -8.19
C ASP A 288 16.56 -8.36 -7.17
N THR A 289 16.27 -7.34 -6.36
CA THR A 289 17.16 -6.85 -5.29
C THR A 289 16.58 -6.95 -3.89
N LEU A 290 15.30 -7.33 -3.76
CA LEU A 290 14.70 -7.65 -2.46
C LEU A 290 15.00 -9.10 -2.07
N TYR A 291 15.19 -9.33 -0.79
CA TYR A 291 15.34 -10.63 -0.19
C TYR A 291 14.05 -11.44 -0.32
N ASP A 292 14.21 -12.64 -0.86
CA ASP A 292 13.16 -13.64 -1.05
C ASP A 292 13.72 -15.00 -0.66
N ASP A 293 13.18 -15.57 0.42
CA ASP A 293 13.44 -16.95 0.81
C ASP A 293 12.44 -17.88 0.09
N ALA A 294 12.03 -18.99 0.72
CA ALA A 294 10.93 -19.80 0.21
C ALA A 294 9.56 -19.09 0.38
N THR A 295 8.64 -19.33 -0.56
CA THR A 295 7.25 -18.82 -0.52
C THR A 295 6.49 -19.19 0.76
N ASP A 296 6.88 -20.30 1.40
CA ASP A 296 6.24 -20.82 2.61
C ASP A 296 7.13 -20.67 3.86
N ALA A 297 8.19 -19.87 3.78
CA ALA A 297 9.01 -19.51 4.94
C ALA A 297 8.24 -18.50 5.81
N TRP A 298 7.11 -18.95 6.38
CA TRP A 298 6.16 -18.09 7.09
C TRP A 298 6.82 -17.32 8.24
N ASP A 299 7.80 -17.94 8.90
CA ASP A 299 8.53 -17.37 10.02
C ASP A 299 9.68 -16.43 9.60
N ASP A 300 9.95 -16.27 8.31
CA ASP A 300 10.83 -15.24 7.77
C ASP A 300 10.04 -13.96 7.44
N ASP A 301 10.02 -13.04 8.40
CA ASP A 301 9.33 -11.76 8.26
C ASP A 301 10.10 -10.70 7.46
N GLU A 302 11.32 -10.99 6.98
CA GLU A 302 12.10 -10.10 6.13
C GLU A 302 11.96 -10.49 4.64
N SER A 303 11.48 -11.70 4.36
CA SER A 303 11.25 -12.25 3.02
C SER A 303 10.00 -11.69 2.34
N ILE A 304 10.08 -11.46 1.02
CA ILE A 304 8.90 -11.16 0.19
C ILE A 304 8.02 -12.39 -0.08
N GLN A 305 8.45 -13.59 0.35
CA GLN A 305 7.71 -14.85 0.31
C GLN A 305 7.11 -15.15 -1.08
N GLY A 306 7.92 -15.10 -2.12
CA GLY A 306 7.49 -15.28 -3.52
C GLY A 306 6.64 -14.15 -4.08
N GLY A 307 6.49 -13.04 -3.35
CA GLY A 307 5.88 -11.82 -3.84
C GLY A 307 6.74 -11.11 -4.89
N PRO A 308 6.22 -10.07 -5.56
CA PRO A 308 6.94 -9.46 -6.66
C PRO A 308 8.20 -8.71 -6.19
N ASN A 309 9.34 -9.09 -6.77
CA ASN A 309 10.64 -8.48 -6.48
C ASN A 309 10.83 -7.16 -7.25
N ARG A 310 9.98 -6.17 -6.91
CA ARG A 310 9.91 -4.87 -7.58
C ARG A 310 10.03 -3.75 -6.55
N ILE A 311 11.06 -2.93 -6.66
CA ILE A 311 11.23 -1.70 -5.86
C ILE A 311 10.91 -0.49 -6.74
N PHE A 312 10.05 0.40 -6.27
CA PHE A 312 9.72 1.62 -7.01
C PHE A 312 10.99 2.45 -7.26
N TYR A 313 11.12 2.98 -8.47
CA TYR A 313 12.31 3.73 -8.89
C TYR A 313 11.93 4.89 -9.80
N THR A 314 12.61 6.02 -9.64
CA THR A 314 12.47 7.19 -10.50
C THR A 314 13.52 7.15 -11.62
N PRO A 315 13.13 7.14 -12.90
CA PRO A 315 14.11 7.22 -13.99
C PRO A 315 14.64 8.65 -14.22
N PHE A 316 14.13 9.64 -13.48
CA PHE A 316 14.54 11.04 -13.64
C PHE A 316 15.90 11.29 -12.98
N VAL A 317 16.93 11.33 -13.81
CA VAL A 317 18.32 11.66 -13.41
C VAL A 317 18.64 13.16 -13.46
N SER A 318 17.67 13.99 -13.84
CA SER A 318 17.81 15.45 -14.00
C SER A 318 16.54 16.17 -13.53
N GLY A 319 16.70 17.29 -12.82
CA GLY A 319 15.60 18.15 -12.39
C GLY A 319 15.00 19.04 -13.49
N GLN A 320 15.46 18.91 -14.74
CA GLN A 320 14.91 19.61 -15.90
C GLN A 320 13.93 18.70 -16.64
N SER A 321 12.67 19.11 -16.76
CA SER A 321 11.68 18.43 -17.59
C SER A 321 11.99 18.66 -19.06
N TYR A 322 12.11 17.59 -19.85
CA TYR A 322 12.13 17.71 -21.31
C TYR A 322 10.73 18.04 -21.81
N LYS A 323 10.43 19.32 -22.06
CA LYS A 323 9.19 19.74 -22.71
C LYS A 323 9.37 19.70 -24.23
N THR A 324 8.80 18.71 -24.91
CA THR A 324 8.73 18.72 -26.38
C THR A 324 7.51 19.52 -26.81
N ASN A 325 7.69 20.80 -27.13
CA ASN A 325 6.65 21.60 -27.77
C ASN A 325 6.50 21.13 -29.23
N ASN A 326 5.29 20.68 -29.62
CA ASN A 326 4.88 20.46 -31.01
C ASN A 326 5.75 19.51 -31.85
N VAL A 327 5.83 18.22 -31.50
CA VAL A 327 6.37 17.21 -32.43
C VAL A 327 5.27 16.22 -32.80
N ASN A 328 4.66 16.42 -33.97
CA ASN A 328 3.88 15.37 -34.63
C ASN A 328 4.87 14.33 -35.20
N LEU A 329 5.08 13.23 -34.49
CA LEU A 329 5.89 12.12 -35.01
C LEU A 329 5.03 11.22 -35.91
N LYS A 330 5.16 11.40 -37.22
CA LYS A 330 4.68 10.41 -38.20
C LYS A 330 5.79 9.39 -38.48
N GLY A 331 5.62 8.17 -37.96
CA GLY A 331 6.16 6.91 -38.48
C GLY A 331 7.68 6.72 -38.44
N GLY A 332 8.11 5.58 -37.89
CA GLY A 332 9.47 5.05 -38.11
C GLY A 332 10.18 4.65 -36.82
N SER A 333 10.46 3.36 -36.74
CA SER A 333 11.19 2.62 -35.71
C SER A 333 12.42 3.34 -35.11
N GLY A 334 12.46 3.37 -33.77
CA GLY A 334 13.70 3.41 -32.99
C GLY A 334 14.19 4.80 -32.60
N PHE A 335 13.81 5.25 -31.40
CA PHE A 335 14.49 6.38 -30.75
C PHE A 335 15.47 5.86 -29.69
N LYS A 336 16.77 6.11 -29.88
CA LYS A 336 17.79 6.01 -28.82
C LYS A 336 18.37 7.40 -28.61
N LEU A 337 18.16 7.97 -27.42
CA LEU A 337 18.85 9.19 -26.99
C LEU A 337 20.31 8.85 -26.67
N LYS A 338 21.25 9.47 -27.41
CA LYS A 338 22.67 9.50 -27.04
C LYS A 338 22.89 10.71 -26.14
N ASN A 339 23.32 10.47 -24.91
CA ASN A 339 23.81 11.52 -24.02
C ASN A 339 25.13 12.09 -24.57
N LYS A 340 25.28 13.41 -24.50
CA LYS A 340 26.56 14.11 -24.49
C LYS A 340 26.82 14.62 -23.08
#